data_AF-A0A9Q4CRX4-F1
#
_entry.id   AF-A0A9Q4CRX4-F1
#
_cell.length_a   1.000
_cell.length_b   1.000
_cell.length_c   1.000
_cell.angle_alpha   90.00
_cell.angle_beta   90.00
_cell.angle_gamma   90.00
#
_symmetry.space_group_name_H-M   'P 1'
#
loop_
_entity.id
_entity.type
_entity.pdbx_description
1 polymer ?
#
loop_
_entity_poly.entity_id
_entity_poly.type
_entity_poly.pdbx_seq_one_letter_code
_entity_poly.pdbx_strand_id
1 'polypeptide(L)'
;MSALNADGSSGFAPAFVVIDLEGPNQPSTAGQFTAMVNGWASGIQAITYELTPALYSDQFQWNNYDLNKLNVPGFVAVSPIQGNSPSAVGSNLFGYNAYFGNCVNGSASKDVATIEGWGKSINTIQFSNSGDDCGV
;
A
#
# COMPACT_ATOMS: atom_id res chain seq x y z
N MET A 1 -17.48 9.69 -5.87
CA MET A 1 -17.12 8.37 -5.32
C MET A 1 -18.16 8.02 -4.28
N SER A 2 -18.97 6.98 -4.53
CA SER A 2 -19.89 6.43 -3.53
C SER A 2 -19.07 5.69 -2.47
N ALA A 3 -19.29 6.02 -1.20
CA ALA A 3 -18.69 5.29 -0.09
C ALA A 3 -19.04 3.80 -0.18
N LEU A 4 -18.03 2.95 -0.01
CA LEU A 4 -18.19 1.50 0.07
C LEU A 4 -18.88 1.18 1.40
N ASN A 5 -20.20 1.19 1.41
CA ASN A 5 -20.97 0.72 2.56
C ASN A 5 -21.11 -0.80 2.46
N ALA A 6 -20.51 -1.53 3.40
CA ALA A 6 -20.81 -2.95 3.58
C ALA A 6 -22.23 -3.07 4.16
N ASP A 7 -23.19 -3.56 3.37
CA ASP A 7 -24.43 -4.04 3.95
C ASP A 7 -24.21 -5.46 4.50
N GLY A 8 -24.76 -5.74 5.68
CA GLY A 8 -24.51 -6.99 6.41
C GLY A 8 -25.07 -8.26 5.77
N SER A 9 -25.50 -8.22 4.50
CA SER A 9 -26.08 -9.34 3.75
C SER A 9 -25.11 -9.98 2.75
N SER A 10 -24.07 -9.26 2.34
CA SER A 10 -23.00 -9.77 1.48
C SER A 10 -21.68 -9.26 2.03
N GLY A 11 -20.81 -10.16 2.46
CA GLY A 11 -19.48 -9.79 2.96
C GLY A 11 -18.77 -8.88 1.95
N PHE A 12 -18.12 -7.82 2.44
CA PHE A 12 -17.27 -6.98 1.61
C PHE A 12 -16.09 -7.81 1.09
N ALA A 13 -16.03 -8.03 -0.22
CA ALA A 13 -14.84 -8.58 -0.85
C ALA A 13 -13.83 -7.43 -1.04
N PRO A 14 -12.65 -7.48 -0.40
CA PRO A 14 -11.66 -6.45 -0.59
C PRO A 14 -11.14 -6.49 -2.02
N ALA A 15 -10.91 -5.31 -2.61
CA ALA A 15 -10.34 -5.21 -3.95
C ALA A 15 -8.94 -5.83 -4.03
N PHE A 16 -8.16 -5.74 -2.94
CA PHE A 16 -6.80 -6.27 -2.84
C PHE A 16 -6.60 -7.07 -1.56
N VAL A 17 -5.78 -8.12 -1.65
CA VAL A 17 -5.17 -8.79 -0.49
C VAL A 17 -3.66 -8.62 -0.60
N VAL A 18 -3.10 -7.85 0.32
CA VAL A 18 -1.73 -7.35 0.24
C VAL A 18 -0.82 -8.21 1.12
N ILE A 19 0.26 -8.75 0.54
CA ILE A 19 1.34 -9.33 1.35
C ILE A 19 2.28 -8.22 1.82
N ASP A 20 2.47 -8.16 3.14
CA ASP A 20 3.47 -7.30 3.76
C ASP A 20 4.82 -8.03 3.74
N LEU A 21 5.80 -7.42 3.09
CA LEU A 21 7.16 -7.97 2.96
C LEU A 21 8.11 -7.45 4.05
N GLU A 22 7.61 -6.68 5.01
CA GLU A 22 8.34 -6.20 6.17
C GLU A 22 8.26 -7.23 7.32
N GLY A 23 9.37 -7.43 8.04
CA GLY A 23 9.39 -8.29 9.22
C GLY A 23 10.63 -9.17 9.36
N PRO A 24 10.70 -10.01 10.41
CA PRO A 24 11.91 -10.76 10.76
C PRO A 24 12.30 -11.85 9.76
N ASN A 25 11.38 -12.28 8.89
CA ASN A 25 11.60 -13.34 7.91
C ASN A 25 11.55 -12.81 6.47
N GLN A 26 12.06 -11.59 6.25
CA GLN A 26 12.03 -10.97 4.92
C GLN A 26 13.02 -11.64 3.94
N PRO A 27 12.65 -11.75 2.65
CA PRO A 27 13.59 -12.07 1.59
C PRO A 27 14.78 -11.11 1.56
N SER A 28 15.94 -11.55 1.08
CA SER A 28 17.15 -10.72 1.01
C SER A 28 17.70 -10.53 -0.41
N THR A 29 17.08 -11.15 -1.41
CA THR A 29 17.45 -11.01 -2.81
C THR A 29 16.22 -10.84 -3.71
N ALA A 30 16.38 -10.18 -4.85
CA ALA A 30 15.31 -9.99 -5.83
C ALA A 30 14.64 -11.31 -6.25
N GLY A 31 15.41 -12.38 -6.39
CA GLY A 31 14.89 -13.72 -6.71
C GLY A 31 14.00 -14.30 -5.61
N GLN A 32 14.38 -14.11 -4.34
CA GLN A 32 13.56 -14.56 -3.20
C GLN A 32 12.28 -13.74 -3.06
N PHE A 33 12.36 -12.42 -3.24
CA PHE A 33 11.17 -11.55 -3.29
C PHE A 33 10.21 -11.99 -4.39
N THR A 34 10.73 -12.20 -5.60
CA THR A 34 9.94 -12.68 -6.75
C THR A 34 9.26 -14.00 -6.45
N ALA A 35 10.00 -14.98 -5.89
CA ALA A 35 9.46 -16.30 -5.57
C ALA A 35 8.36 -16.21 -4.49
N MET A 36 8.58 -15.43 -3.44
CA MET A 36 7.62 -15.24 -2.35
C MET A 36 6.33 -14.59 -2.84
N VAL A 37 6.43 -13.48 -3.60
CA VAL A 37 5.27 -12.76 -4.12
C VAL A 37 4.48 -13.60 -5.13
N ASN A 38 5.16 -14.29 -6.04
CA ASN A 38 4.48 -15.16 -7.02
C ASN A 38 3.80 -16.36 -6.35
N GLY A 39 4.45 -16.96 -5.35
CA GLY A 39 3.86 -18.05 -4.56
C GLY A 39 2.62 -17.60 -3.79
N TRP A 40 2.70 -16.43 -3.13
CA TRP A 40 1.56 -15.80 -2.46
C TRP A 40 0.40 -15.53 -3.42
N ALA A 41 0.67 -14.87 -4.54
CA ALA A 41 -0.34 -14.53 -5.53
C ALA A 41 -1.04 -15.78 -6.09
N SER A 42 -0.26 -16.81 -6.40
CA SER A 42 -0.78 -18.11 -6.85
C SER A 42 -1.66 -18.77 -5.78
N GLY A 43 -1.27 -18.67 -4.51
CA GLY A 43 -2.05 -19.21 -3.39
C GLY A 43 -3.41 -18.52 -3.22
N ILE A 44 -3.46 -17.19 -3.29
CA ILE A 44 -4.72 -16.44 -3.26
C ILE A 44 -5.62 -16.83 -4.45
N GLN A 45 -5.05 -16.86 -5.65
CA GLN A 45 -5.81 -17.19 -6.88
C GLN A 45 -6.31 -18.64 -6.91
N ALA A 46 -5.64 -19.56 -6.20
CA ALA A 46 -6.11 -20.94 -6.06
C ALA A 46 -7.35 -21.07 -5.15
N ILE A 47 -7.59 -20.10 -4.26
CA ILE A 47 -8.76 -20.06 -3.39
C ILE A 47 -9.93 -19.39 -4.11
N THR A 48 -9.70 -18.24 -4.74
CA THR A 48 -10.72 -17.49 -5.49
C THR A 48 -10.09 -16.55 -6.51
N TYR A 49 -10.76 -16.36 -7.65
CA TYR A 49 -10.36 -15.38 -8.67
C TYR A 49 -10.87 -13.96 -8.37
N GLU A 50 -11.75 -13.80 -7.38
CA GLU A 50 -12.38 -12.51 -7.06
C GLU A 50 -11.46 -11.58 -6.26
N LEU A 51 -10.38 -12.11 -5.69
CA LEU A 51 -9.41 -11.36 -4.90
C LEU A 51 -8.18 -11.03 -5.75
N THR A 52 -7.74 -9.76 -5.71
CA THR A 52 -6.51 -9.35 -6.37
C THR A 52 -5.34 -9.45 -5.38
N PRO A 53 -4.37 -10.36 -5.57
CA PRO A 53 -3.17 -10.34 -4.76
C PRO A 53 -2.33 -9.11 -5.09
N ALA A 54 -1.78 -8.48 -4.06
CA ALA A 54 -0.90 -7.33 -4.17
C ALA A 54 0.26 -7.46 -3.18
N LEU A 55 1.26 -6.58 -3.30
CA LEU A 55 2.40 -6.52 -2.38
C LEU A 55 2.52 -5.14 -1.73
N TYR A 56 3.06 -5.12 -0.53
CA TYR A 56 3.50 -3.92 0.18
C TYR A 56 4.98 -4.02 0.51
N SER A 57 5.70 -2.91 0.37
CA SER A 57 7.12 -2.81 0.68
C SER A 57 7.51 -1.37 1.03
N ASP A 58 8.67 -1.18 1.65
CA ASP A 58 9.31 0.13 1.70
C ASP A 58 9.91 0.53 0.33
N GLN A 59 10.35 1.79 0.21
CA GLN A 59 10.96 2.32 -1.01
C GLN A 59 12.31 1.65 -1.33
N PHE A 60 13.08 1.28 -0.31
CA PHE A 60 14.38 0.65 -0.48
C PHE A 60 14.22 -0.73 -1.12
N GLN A 61 13.33 -1.56 -0.60
CA GLN A 61 13.02 -2.87 -1.12
C GLN A 61 12.49 -2.76 -2.56
N TRP A 62 11.56 -1.84 -2.81
CA TRP A 62 11.01 -1.61 -4.14
C TRP A 62 12.08 -1.32 -5.19
N ASN A 63 13.02 -0.42 -4.84
CA ASN A 63 14.05 0.04 -5.76
C ASN A 63 15.22 -0.94 -5.93
N ASN A 64 15.47 -1.83 -4.95
CA ASN A 64 16.64 -2.72 -4.96
C ASN A 64 16.32 -4.19 -5.30
N TYR A 65 15.04 -4.61 -5.23
CA TYR A 65 14.65 -6.01 -5.38
C TYR A 65 13.71 -6.29 -6.55
N ASP A 66 13.74 -5.43 -7.57
CA ASP A 66 12.98 -5.61 -8.82
C ASP A 66 11.46 -5.77 -8.63
N LEU A 67 10.90 -5.23 -7.53
CA LEU A 67 9.47 -5.34 -7.24
C LEU A 67 8.60 -4.66 -8.30
N ASN A 68 9.16 -3.65 -8.99
CA ASN A 68 8.51 -2.98 -10.11
C ASN A 68 8.38 -3.85 -11.39
N LYS A 69 9.07 -4.99 -11.47
CA LYS A 69 8.99 -5.93 -12.59
C LYS A 69 7.95 -7.04 -12.37
N LEU A 70 7.36 -7.12 -11.17
CA LEU A 70 6.39 -8.14 -10.83
C LEU A 70 5.02 -7.83 -11.45
N ASN A 71 4.30 -8.87 -11.85
CA ASN A 71 2.96 -8.76 -12.44
C ASN A 71 1.86 -8.76 -11.37
N VAL A 72 2.08 -8.06 -10.26
CA VAL A 72 1.08 -7.84 -9.21
C VAL A 72 1.08 -6.36 -8.82
N PRO A 73 -0.08 -5.78 -8.47
CA PRO A 73 -0.16 -4.42 -7.93
C PRO A 73 0.71 -4.27 -6.67
N GLY A 74 1.33 -3.11 -6.54
CA GLY A 74 2.18 -2.78 -5.40
C GLY A 74 1.76 -1.49 -4.70
N PHE A 75 1.96 -1.47 -3.38
CA PHE A 75 1.79 -0.31 -2.51
C PHE A 75 3.11 -0.05 -1.79
N VAL A 76 3.58 1.20 -1.79
CA VAL A 76 4.91 1.52 -1.24
C VAL A 76 4.81 2.44 -0.04
N ALA A 77 5.50 2.09 1.04
CA ALA A 77 5.63 2.93 2.23
C ALA A 77 6.42 4.21 1.94
N VAL A 78 5.90 5.36 2.36
CA VAL A 78 6.62 6.63 2.37
C VAL A 78 6.52 7.21 3.77
N SER A 79 7.67 7.35 4.44
CA SER A 79 7.73 7.74 5.84
C SER A 79 8.95 8.62 6.13
N PRO A 80 8.79 9.75 6.85
CA PRO A 80 7.52 10.43 7.16
C PRO A 80 6.89 11.04 5.90
N ILE A 81 5.65 11.54 5.98
CA ILE A 81 5.05 12.38 4.91
C ILE A 81 5.82 13.70 4.75
N GLN A 82 6.01 14.42 5.85
CA GLN A 82 6.59 15.77 5.81
C GLN A 82 8.04 15.75 5.32
N GLY A 83 8.33 16.52 4.29
CA GLY A 83 9.68 16.67 3.73
C GLY A 83 10.17 15.46 2.95
N ASN A 84 9.30 14.49 2.65
CA ASN A 84 9.63 13.31 1.87
C ASN A 84 8.87 13.29 0.55
N SER A 85 9.35 12.49 -0.39
CA SER A 85 8.70 12.25 -1.67
C SER A 85 8.99 10.83 -2.14
N PRO A 86 8.04 10.17 -2.80
CA PRO A 86 8.28 8.84 -3.33
C PRO A 86 9.35 8.86 -4.42
N SER A 87 10.30 7.94 -4.29
CA SER A 87 11.30 7.58 -5.31
C SER A 87 10.92 6.32 -6.08
N ALA A 88 10.06 5.47 -5.49
CA ALA A 88 9.59 4.24 -6.09
C ALA A 88 8.75 4.51 -7.34
N VAL A 89 9.09 3.82 -8.43
CA VAL A 89 8.43 3.91 -9.75
C VAL A 89 8.14 2.51 -10.30
N GLY A 90 7.17 2.41 -11.20
CA GLY A 90 6.77 1.16 -11.81
C GLY A 90 5.34 1.25 -12.34
N SER A 91 5.05 0.52 -13.42
CA SER A 91 3.68 0.43 -13.96
C SER A 91 2.74 -0.35 -13.04
N ASN A 92 3.29 -1.24 -12.20
CA ASN A 92 2.55 -2.00 -11.21
C ASN A 92 2.38 -1.26 -9.86
N LEU A 93 2.97 -0.07 -9.70
CA LEU A 93 2.83 0.73 -8.48
C LEU A 93 1.49 1.47 -8.46
N PHE A 94 0.55 0.96 -7.67
CA PHE A 94 -0.83 1.43 -7.57
C PHE A 94 -1.03 2.57 -6.59
N GLY A 95 -0.18 2.64 -5.56
CA GLY A 95 -0.42 3.51 -4.42
C GLY A 95 0.76 3.69 -3.49
N TYR A 96 0.68 4.71 -2.66
CA TYR A 96 1.60 4.93 -1.55
C TYR A 96 0.86 4.81 -0.21
N ASN A 97 1.53 4.19 0.77
CA ASN A 97 1.11 4.18 2.16
C ASN A 97 1.97 5.21 2.90
N ALA A 98 1.35 6.32 3.27
CA ALA A 98 2.03 7.50 3.79
C ALA A 98 1.95 7.50 5.32
N TYR A 99 3.10 7.49 6.00
CA TYR A 99 3.16 7.34 7.45
C TYR A 99 3.37 8.65 8.19
N PHE A 100 2.94 8.65 9.44
CA PHE A 100 3.04 9.76 10.38
C PHE A 100 2.24 10.98 9.91
N GLY A 101 1.00 10.73 9.51
CA GLY A 101 0.01 11.78 9.31
C GLY A 101 -0.17 12.62 10.57
N ASN A 102 -0.37 13.92 10.39
CA ASN A 102 -0.52 14.91 11.44
C ASN A 102 -1.93 15.48 11.43
N CYS A 103 -2.61 15.40 12.57
CA CYS A 103 -3.87 16.08 12.80
C CYS A 103 -3.62 17.46 13.41
N VAL A 104 -3.67 18.51 12.60
CA VAL A 104 -3.51 19.89 13.10
C VAL A 104 -4.87 20.55 13.14
N ASN A 105 -5.35 20.89 14.35
CA ASN A 105 -6.67 21.48 14.58
C ASN A 105 -7.82 20.62 13.99
N GLY A 106 -7.73 19.30 14.14
CA GLY A 106 -8.74 18.35 13.64
C GLY A 106 -8.71 18.12 12.13
N SER A 107 -7.65 18.54 11.44
CA SER A 107 -7.50 18.43 9.98
C SER A 107 -6.18 17.79 9.58
N ALA A 108 -6.25 16.90 8.60
CA ALA A 108 -5.11 16.29 7.91
C ALA A 108 -4.90 16.86 6.49
N SER A 109 -5.57 17.96 6.13
CA SER A 109 -5.64 18.46 4.74
C SER A 109 -4.27 18.77 4.13
N LYS A 110 -3.28 19.17 4.94
CA LYS A 110 -1.91 19.43 4.46
C LYS A 110 -1.21 18.14 4.01
N ASP A 111 -1.36 17.08 4.78
CA ASP A 111 -0.78 15.79 4.43
C ASP A 111 -1.55 15.17 3.26
N VAL A 112 -2.88 15.29 3.23
CA VAL A 112 -3.71 14.89 2.08
C VAL A 112 -3.26 15.59 0.80
N ALA A 113 -3.13 16.92 0.82
CA ALA A 113 -2.65 17.68 -0.35
C ALA A 113 -1.23 17.26 -0.77
N THR A 114 -0.37 16.91 0.18
CA THR A 114 0.98 16.41 -0.10
C THR A 114 0.93 15.07 -0.83
N ILE A 115 0.15 14.11 -0.30
CA ILE A 115 0.09 12.76 -0.89
C ILE A 115 -0.72 12.73 -2.19
N GLU A 116 -1.71 13.59 -2.37
CA GLU A 116 -2.40 13.77 -3.66
C GLU A 116 -1.41 14.21 -4.76
N GLY A 117 -0.44 15.05 -4.40
CA GLY A 117 0.65 15.47 -5.29
C GLY A 117 1.56 14.33 -5.79
N TRP A 118 1.52 13.15 -5.15
CA TRP A 118 2.31 11.99 -5.57
C TRP A 118 1.71 11.25 -6.78
N GLY A 119 0.49 11.57 -7.19
CA GLY A 119 -0.05 11.20 -8.49
C GLY A 119 -0.36 9.71 -8.67
N LYS A 120 -0.70 8.99 -7.59
CA LYS A 120 -1.14 7.59 -7.64
C LYS A 120 -2.62 7.46 -7.39
N SER A 121 -3.19 6.35 -7.87
CA SER A 121 -4.63 6.09 -7.82
C SER A 121 -5.14 5.91 -6.39
N ILE A 122 -4.32 5.31 -5.52
CA ILE A 122 -4.70 5.00 -4.13
C ILE A 122 -3.56 5.43 -3.22
N ASN A 123 -3.64 6.62 -2.64
CA ASN A 123 -2.75 7.02 -1.55
C ASN A 123 -3.49 6.88 -0.22
N THR A 124 -2.85 6.25 0.75
CA THR A 124 -3.38 6.11 2.10
C THR A 124 -2.53 6.91 3.07
N ILE A 125 -3.17 7.41 4.12
CA ILE A 125 -2.50 8.09 5.23
C ILE A 125 -2.65 7.24 6.49
N GLN A 126 -1.55 7.01 7.19
CA GLN A 126 -1.52 6.35 8.48
C GLN A 126 -1.08 7.35 9.54
N PHE A 127 -1.98 7.61 10.49
CA PHE A 127 -1.71 8.42 11.67
C PHE A 127 -0.91 7.62 12.69
N SER A 128 -0.10 8.33 13.49
CA SER A 128 0.70 7.73 14.57
C SER A 128 -0.16 7.25 15.74
N ASN A 129 -1.38 7.78 15.87
CA ASN A 129 -2.34 7.40 16.89
C ASN A 129 -3.66 6.95 16.25
N SER A 130 -4.17 5.80 16.65
CA SER A 130 -5.45 5.26 16.15
C SER A 130 -6.69 6.00 16.66
N GLY A 131 -6.53 6.95 17.60
CA GLY A 131 -7.60 7.81 18.10
C GLY A 131 -7.72 9.17 17.41
N ASP A 132 -6.92 9.46 16.39
CA ASP A 132 -6.99 10.72 15.66
C ASP A 132 -8.12 10.69 14.62
N ASP A 133 -9.28 11.26 14.96
CA ASP A 133 -10.39 11.50 14.03
C ASP A 133 -10.17 12.84 13.30
N CYS A 134 -9.50 12.79 12.14
CA CYS A 134 -9.17 13.97 11.37
C CYS A 134 -10.10 14.16 10.17
N GLY A 135 -10.64 15.37 10.03
CA GLY A 135 -11.28 15.80 8.80
C GLY A 135 -10.25 16.04 7.68
N VAL A 136 -10.76 16.05 6.45
CA VAL A 136 -10.07 16.59 5.26
C VAL A 136 -10.53 18.00 4.96
#